data_AF-A0A0L0NWB2-F1
#
_entry.id   AF-A0A0L0NWB2-F1
#
_cell.length_a   1.000
_cell.length_b   1.000
_cell.length_c   1.000
_cell.angle_alpha   90.00
_cell.angle_beta   90.00
_cell.angle_gamma   90.00
#
_symmetry.space_group_name_H-M   'P 1'
#
loop_
_entity.id
_entity.type
_entity.pdbx_description
1 polymer ?
#
loop_
_entity_poly.entity_id
_entity_poly.type
_entity_poly.pdbx_seq_one_letter_code
_entity_poly.pdbx_strand_id
1 'polypeptide(L)' 'MGTTDVRLDPKLNTHLWKRGIQGVDYRMRLRISRKRNDEEDAKEAMFAFVEPVIVPTTKGLQTVVVEEDEA' A
#
# COMPACT_ATOMS: atom_id res chain seq x y z
N MET A 1 -1.81 8.38 -8.60
CA MET A 1 -1.79 6.95 -8.99
C MET A 1 -2.63 6.70 -10.23
N GLY A 2 -3.91 7.08 -10.27
CA GLY A 2 -4.70 7.06 -11.51
C GLY A 2 -4.91 5.68 -12.14
N THR A 3 -4.52 4.61 -11.44
CA THR A 3 -4.74 3.22 -11.80
C THR A 3 -6.07 2.75 -11.21
N THR A 4 -6.83 1.99 -11.97
CA THR A 4 -8.07 1.35 -11.51
C THR A 4 -7.73 0.01 -10.83
N ASP A 5 -6.64 -0.65 -11.23
CA ASP A 5 -6.13 -1.84 -10.55
C ASP A 5 -5.33 -1.47 -9.28
N VAL A 6 -5.82 -1.92 -8.12
CA VAL A 6 -5.22 -1.72 -6.80
C VAL A 6 -5.12 -3.08 -6.09
N ARG A 7 -3.89 -3.53 -5.87
CA ARG A 7 -3.56 -4.80 -5.21
C ARG A 7 -3.05 -4.52 -3.79
N LEU A 8 -3.68 -5.16 -2.80
CA LEU A 8 -3.35 -5.00 -1.38
C LEU A 8 -2.44 -6.15 -0.93
N ASP A 9 -1.34 -5.85 -0.24
CA ASP A 9 -0.54 -6.88 0.43
C ASP A 9 -1.37 -7.54 1.55
N PRO A 10 -1.42 -8.88 1.67
CA PRO A 10 -2.03 -9.57 2.80
C PRO A 10 -1.57 -9.04 4.17
N LYS A 11 -0.31 -8.59 4.30
CA LYS A 11 0.21 -7.97 5.53
C LYS A 11 -0.57 -6.70 5.91
N LEU A 12 -1.01 -5.93 4.92
CA LEU A 12 -1.84 -4.75 5.14
C LEU A 12 -3.18 -5.14 5.77
N ASN A 13 -3.78 -6.21 5.25
CA ASN A 13 -5.04 -6.73 5.76
C ASN A 13 -4.87 -7.20 7.21
N THR A 14 -3.83 -7.97 7.51
CA THR A 14 -3.54 -8.38 8.90
C THR A 14 -3.35 -7.19 9.84
N HIS A 15 -2.67 -6.14 9.38
CA HIS A 15 -2.49 -4.92 10.17
C HIS A 15 -3.81 -4.19 10.42
N LEU A 16 -4.64 -4.05 9.39
CA LEU A 16 -5.95 -3.40 9.46
C LEU A 16 -6.88 -4.10 10.46
N TRP A 17 -6.91 -5.43 10.44
CA TRP A 17 -7.81 -6.24 11.27
C TRP A 17 -7.21 -6.65 12.62
N LYS A 18 -6.01 -6.20 12.98
CA LYS A 18 -5.31 -6.61 14.21
C LYS A 18 -6.11 -6.38 15.49
N ARG A 19 -6.99 -5.38 15.51
CA ARG A 19 -7.85 -5.02 16.66
C ARG A 19 -9.33 -5.37 16.43
N GLY A 20 -9.64 -6.13 15.39
CA GLY A 20 -11.02 -6.48 15.00
C GLY A 20 -11.76 -5.34 14.29
N ILE A 21 -13.04 -5.57 13.98
CA ILE A 21 -13.86 -4.71 13.11
C ILE A 21 -14.13 -3.31 13.66
N GLN A 22 -14.23 -3.16 14.97
CA GLN A 22 -14.47 -1.86 15.62
C GLN A 22 -13.16 -1.14 16.01
N GLY A 23 -12.01 -1.81 15.89
CA GLY A 23 -10.72 -1.35 16.40
C GLY A 23 -9.78 -0.76 15.34
N VAL A 24 -10.29 -0.40 14.16
CA VAL A 24 -9.47 0.10 13.04
C VAL A 24 -8.77 1.40 13.44
N ASP A 25 -7.47 1.49 13.17
CA ASP A 25 -6.67 2.67 13.48
C ASP A 25 -7.14 3.90 12.69
N TYR A 26 -7.23 5.06 13.35
CA TYR A 26 -7.62 6.33 12.73
C TYR A 26 -6.66 6.80 11.62
N ARG A 27 -5.39 6.38 11.68
CA ARG A 27 -4.34 6.77 10.74
C ARG A 27 -3.36 5.61 10.55
N MET A 28 -3.13 5.26 9.29
CA MET A 28 -2.18 4.21 8.90
C MET A 28 -1.13 4.78 7.95
N ARG A 29 0.12 4.32 8.07
CA ARG A 29 1.18 4.68 7.13
C ARG A 29 1.24 3.61 6.04
N LEU A 30 1.10 4.05 4.80
CA LEU A 30 1.09 3.20 3.63
C LEU A 30 2.30 3.49 2.75
N ARG A 31 2.80 2.45 2.11
CA ARG A 31 3.70 2.54 0.95
C ARG A 31 2.89 2.11 -0.25
N ILE A 32 2.87 2.96 -1.28
CA ILE A 32 2.14 2.68 -2.51
C ILE A 32 3.17 2.68 -3.64
N SER A 33 3.40 1.53 -4.22
CA SER A 33 4.29 1.36 -5.37
C SER A 33 3.45 1.20 -6.63
N ARG A 34 3.81 1.93 -7.70
CA ARG A 34 3.17 1.79 -9.00
C ARG A 34 4.04 0.88 -9.87
N LYS A 35 3.56 -0.31 -10.19
CA LYS A 35 4.29 -1.32 -10.96
C LYS A 35 3.64 -1.53 -12.32
N ARG A 36 4.42 -1.97 -13.31
CA ARG A 36 3.87 -2.41 -14.61
C ARG A 36 3.22 -3.77 -14.44
N ASN A 37 2.14 -4.00 -15.18
CA ASN A 37 1.48 -5.29 -15.21
C ASN A 37 2.10 -6.14 -16.33
N ASP A 38 2.59 -7.33 -15.98
CA ASP A 38 3.21 -8.28 -16.91
C ASP A 38 2.25 -9.42 -17.32
N GLU A 39 0.99 -9.39 -16.84
CA GLU A 39 -0.05 -10.35 -17.24
C GLU A 39 -0.55 -10.06 -18.67
N GLU A 40 -0.49 -11.06 -19.56
CA GLU A 40 -0.86 -10.93 -21.00
C GLU A 40 -2.32 -10.49 -21.24
N ASP A 41 -3.24 -10.72 -20.30
CA ASP A 41 -4.67 -10.36 -20.41
C ASP A 41 -5.08 -9.11 -19.60
N ALA A 42 -4.10 -8.34 -19.11
CA ALA A 42 -4.39 -7.18 -18.28
C ALA A 42 -5.03 -6.03 -19.07
N LYS A 43 -6.22 -5.58 -18.62
CA LYS A 43 -6.89 -4.39 -19.18
C LYS A 43 -6.12 -3.09 -18.93
N GLU A 44 -5.28 -3.05 -17.91
CA GLU A 44 -4.47 -1.90 -17.54
C GLU A 44 -2.98 -2.23 -17.52
N ALA A 45 -2.17 -1.35 -18.10
CA ALA A 45 -0.71 -1.52 -18.18
C ALA A 45 0.01 -1.35 -16.82
N MET A 46 -0.66 -0.80 -15.80
CA MET A 46 -0.05 -0.48 -14.51
C MET A 46 -1.02 -0.78 -13.37
N PHE A 47 -0.50 -1.29 -12.26
CA PHE A 47 -1.26 -1.48 -11.03
C PHE A 47 -0.59 -0.78 -9.85
N ALA A 48 -1.38 -0.41 -8.85
CA ALA A 48 -0.86 0.09 -7.57
C ALA A 48 -0.79 -1.05 -6.56
N PHE A 49 0.40 -1.31 -6.03
CA PHE A 49 0.62 -2.24 -4.93
C PHE A 49 0.69 -1.46 -3.61
N VAL A 50 -0.12 -1.86 -2.62
CA VAL A 50 -0.21 -1.15 -1.34
C VAL A 50 0.29 -2.05 -0.21
N GLU A 51 1.30 -1.57 0.49
CA GLU A 51 1.94 -2.24 1.62
C GLU A 51 1.78 -1.41 2.91
N PRO A 52 1.70 -2.06 4.08
CA PRO A 52 1.74 -1.37 5.36
C PRO A 52 3.18 -0.95 5.67
N VAL A 53 3.37 0.26 6.18
CA VAL A 53 4.66 0.67 6.76
C VAL A 53 4.53 0.62 8.28
N ILE A 54 5.30 -0.28 8.90
CA ILE A 54 5.32 -0.41 10.36
C ILE A 54 6.12 0.75 10.94
N VAL A 55 5.42 1.72 11.51
CA VAL A 55 6.00 2.85 12.23
C VAL A 55 5.42 2.94 13.65
N PRO A 56 6.20 3.43 14.64
CA PRO A 56 5.70 3.59 16.01
C PRO A 56 4.54 4.59 16.11
N THR A 57 4.57 5.66 15.30
CA THR A 57 3.51 6.65 15.22
C THR A 57 3.30 7.11 13.78
N THR A 58 2.05 7.28 13.40
CA THR A 58 1.64 7.80 12.09
C THR A 58 1.40 9.31 12.12
N LYS A 59 1.41 9.94 13.30
CA LYS A 59 1.15 11.37 13.47
C LYS A 59 2.41 12.20 13.17
N GLY A 60 2.26 13.22 12.33
CA GLY A 60 3.34 14.15 11.98
C GLY A 60 4.18 13.74 10.77
N LEU A 61 3.96 12.55 10.21
CA LEU A 61 4.63 12.11 8.98
C LEU A 61 3.94 12.70 7.75
N GLN A 62 4.72 13.34 6.88
CA GLN A 62 4.26 13.88 5.60
C GLN A 62 4.44 12.84 4.48
N THR A 63 3.85 13.08 3.31
CA THR A 63 4.06 12.24 2.13
C THR A 63 5.49 12.38 1.65
N VAL A 64 6.16 11.26 1.40
CA VAL A 64 7.55 11.21 0.93
C VAL A 64 7.60 10.32 -0.30
N VAL A 65 8.32 10.76 -1.33
CA VAL A 65 8.65 9.92 -2.49
C VAL A 65 9.71 8.91 -2.03
N VAL A 66 9.42 7.63 -2.19
CA VAL A 66 10.36 6.55 -1.86
C VAL A 66 11.14 6.24 -3.13
N GLU A 67 12.46 6.30 -3.05
CA GLU A 67 13.35 5.83 -4.12
C GLU A 67 13.39 4.29 -4.06
N GLU A 68 13.26 3.64 -5.20
CA GLU A 68 13.46 2.20 -5.31
C GLU A 68 14.98 1.98 -5.41
N ASP A 69 15.63 1.66 -4.28
CA ASP A 69 17.01 1.19 -4.29
C ASP A 69 17.03 -0.15 -5.04
N GLU A 70 17.53 -0.14 -6.28
CA GLU A 70 17.85 -1.35 -7.06
C GLU A 70 18.89 -2.17 -6.27
N ALA A 71 18.46 -3.30 -5.73
CA ALA A 71 19.32 -4.32 -5.13
C ALA A 71 19.27 -5.60 -5.96
#